data_AF-A0AAP2DKV6-F1
#
_entry.id   AF-A0AAP2DKV6-F1
#
_cell.length_a   1.000
_cell.length_b   1.000
_cell.length_c   1.000
_cell.angle_alpha   90.00
_cell.angle_beta   90.00
_cell.angle_gamma   90.00
#
_symmetry.space_group_name_H-M   'P 1'
#
loop_
_entity.id
_entity.type
_entity.pdbx_description
1 polymer ?
#
loop_
_entity_poly.entity_id
_entity_poly.type
_entity_poly.pdbx_seq_one_letter_code
_entity_poly.pdbx_strand_id
1 'polypeptide(L)'
;MSFAEAICDPITGTSIRFSDVIDSRCPKDVYCIWAGEVRIKFDIMNDEEVINSFTIGVGAPLEFEVNQQLFVFTLKAVTPDPPPGDVKKSTYKITLEVAQK
;
A
#
# COMPACT_ATOMS: atom_id res chain seq x y z
N MET A 1 -0.68 1.85 -18.41
CA MET A 1 -0.11 2.91 -17.55
C MET A 1 -0.92 2.85 -16.26
N SER A 2 -0.35 2.35 -15.17
CA SER A 2 -1.08 2.21 -13.90
C SER A 2 -0.71 3.43 -13.05
N PHE A 3 -1.60 4.41 -13.04
CA PHE A 3 -1.53 5.53 -12.11
C PHE A 3 -2.02 5.01 -10.76
N ALA A 4 -1.20 5.15 -9.71
CA ALA A 4 -1.69 5.11 -8.35
C ALA A 4 -2.57 6.35 -8.20
N GLU A 5 -3.89 6.17 -8.18
CA GLU A 5 -4.81 7.26 -7.84
C GLU A 5 -4.54 7.63 -6.38
N ALA A 6 -3.83 8.75 -6.21
CA ALA A 6 -3.88 9.50 -4.98
C ALA A 6 -5.35 9.84 -4.73
N ILE A 7 -5.90 9.39 -3.60
CA ILE A 7 -7.14 9.95 -3.09
C ILE A 7 -6.79 11.37 -2.66
N CYS A 8 -6.93 12.30 -3.59
CA CYS A 8 -6.86 13.73 -3.31
C CYS A 8 -8.25 14.13 -2.82
N ASP A 9 -8.38 14.41 -1.52
CA ASP A 9 -9.51 15.23 -1.09
C ASP A 9 -9.22 16.68 -1.55
N PRO A 10 -9.97 17.23 -2.52
CA PRO A 10 -9.71 18.57 -3.04
C PRO A 10 -9.99 19.67 -2.02
N ILE A 11 -10.55 19.35 -0.85
CA ILE A 11 -10.90 20.31 0.20
C ILE A 11 -9.72 20.53 1.16
N THR A 12 -8.81 19.55 1.33
CA THR A 12 -7.72 19.64 2.34
C THR A 12 -6.31 19.38 1.83
N GLY A 13 -6.12 19.22 0.51
CA GLY A 13 -4.78 19.01 -0.07
C GLY A 13 -4.12 17.69 0.37
N THR A 14 -4.89 16.77 0.95
CA THR A 14 -4.38 15.52 1.50
C THR A 14 -4.35 14.45 0.42
N SER A 15 -3.20 13.80 0.23
CA SER A 15 -2.99 12.74 -0.75
C SER A 15 -2.28 11.55 -0.12
N ILE A 16 -2.49 10.36 -0.67
CA ILE A 16 -1.83 9.13 -0.21
C ILE A 16 -0.85 8.68 -1.28
N ARG A 17 0.41 8.51 -0.87
CA ARG A 17 1.50 8.06 -1.74
C ARG A 17 1.96 6.68 -1.32
N PHE A 18 1.96 5.75 -2.27
CA PHE A 18 2.66 4.48 -2.12
C PHE A 18 4.18 4.74 -2.12
N SER A 19 4.83 4.53 -0.98
CA SER A 19 6.23 4.92 -0.78
C SER A 19 7.18 3.74 -0.81
N ASP A 20 6.77 2.58 -0.28
CA ASP A 20 7.62 1.39 -0.34
C ASP A 20 6.83 0.08 -0.32
N VAL A 21 7.47 -0.98 -0.83
CA VAL A 21 7.02 -2.37 -0.73
C VAL A 21 8.08 -3.21 -0.05
N ILE A 22 7.68 -3.88 1.02
CA ILE A 22 8.46 -4.88 1.73
C ILE A 22 7.86 -6.22 1.35
N ASP A 23 8.42 -6.86 0.34
CA ASP A 23 7.99 -8.19 -0.07
C ASP A 23 8.97 -9.23 0.47
N SER A 24 8.53 -10.01 1.45
CA SER A 24 9.26 -11.19 1.95
C SER A 24 8.65 -12.51 1.48
N ARG A 25 7.71 -12.45 0.52
CA ARG A 25 7.14 -13.64 -0.11
C ARG A 25 8.20 -14.33 -0.95
N CYS A 26 8.04 -15.64 -1.05
CA CYS A 26 9.01 -16.46 -1.74
C CYS A 26 8.79 -16.46 -3.24
N PRO A 27 9.88 -16.42 -4.03
CA PRO A 27 9.75 -16.47 -5.47
C PRO A 27 9.05 -17.73 -5.95
N LYS A 28 8.37 -17.65 -7.10
CA LYS A 28 7.60 -18.76 -7.68
C LYS A 28 8.40 -20.05 -7.87
N ASP A 29 9.73 -19.95 -7.98
CA ASP A 29 10.63 -21.07 -8.30
C ASP A 29 11.65 -21.38 -7.18
N VAL A 30 11.43 -20.89 -5.95
CA VAL A 30 12.35 -21.10 -4.82
C VAL A 30 11.64 -21.71 -3.62
N TYR A 31 12.24 -22.77 -3.06
CA TYR A 31 11.78 -23.37 -1.81
C TYR A 31 12.32 -22.58 -0.62
N CYS A 32 11.48 -21.72 -0.05
CA CYS A 32 11.82 -21.01 1.18
C CYS A 32 11.41 -21.79 2.42
N ILE A 33 12.27 -21.78 3.42
CA ILE A 33 11.98 -22.31 4.77
C ILE A 33 11.26 -21.24 5.62
N TRP A 34 11.48 -19.95 5.33
CA TRP A 34 10.89 -18.81 6.03
C TRP A 34 10.20 -17.89 5.02
N ALA A 35 8.96 -18.22 4.63
CA ALA A 35 8.14 -17.33 3.82
C ALA A 35 7.58 -16.20 4.70
N GLY A 36 7.85 -14.96 4.33
CA GLY A 36 7.25 -13.79 4.96
C GLY A 36 6.00 -13.31 4.21
N GLU A 37 5.40 -12.24 4.73
CA GLU A 37 4.27 -11.55 4.10
C GLU A 37 4.76 -10.35 3.27
N VAL A 38 3.89 -9.87 2.39
CA VAL A 38 4.09 -8.59 1.70
C VAL A 38 3.41 -7.49 2.49
N ARG A 39 4.17 -6.44 2.79
CA ARG A 39 3.70 -5.24 3.45
C ARG A 39 3.95 -4.03 2.57
N ILE A 40 2.98 -3.14 2.55
CA ILE A 40 3.02 -1.92 1.75
C ILE A 40 3.07 -0.73 2.68
N LYS A 41 4.04 0.16 2.45
CA LYS A 41 4.14 1.45 3.14
C LYS A 41 3.44 2.53 2.31
N PHE A 42 2.58 3.28 2.98
CA PHE A 42 1.92 4.46 2.46
C PHE A 42 2.33 5.68 3.29
N ASP A 43 2.60 6.77 2.58
CA ASP A 43 2.80 8.09 3.17
C ASP A 43 1.56 8.93 2.92
N ILE A 44 1.07 9.62 3.95
CA ILE A 44 0.02 10.62 3.84
C ILE A 44 0.72 11.97 3.69
N MET A 45 0.44 12.63 2.59
CA MET A 45 1.00 13.93 2.27
C MET A 45 -0.08 15.01 2.39
N ASN A 46 0.28 16.17 2.93
CA ASN A 46 -0.55 17.37 2.86
C ASN A 46 0.24 18.44 2.09
N ASP A 47 -0.31 18.88 0.95
CA ASP A 47 0.25 19.80 -0.03
C ASP A 47 1.61 19.41 -0.66
N GLU A 48 2.52 18.76 0.08
CA GLU A 48 3.76 18.08 -0.35
C GLU A 48 4.56 17.50 0.85
N GLU A 49 4.20 17.84 2.09
CA GLU A 49 4.85 17.31 3.29
C GLU A 49 4.24 15.99 3.76
N VAL A 50 5.09 15.04 4.13
CA VAL A 50 4.66 13.78 4.74
C VAL A 50 4.24 14.06 6.18
N ILE A 51 2.93 14.09 6.42
CA ILE A 51 2.35 14.32 7.75
C ILE A 51 2.19 13.03 8.55
N ASN A 52 2.09 11.88 7.87
CA ASN A 52 2.02 10.57 8.52
C ASN A 52 2.46 9.47 7.57
N SER A 53 2.79 8.29 8.11
CA SER A 53 3.03 7.09 7.30
C SER A 53 2.53 5.85 8.02
N PHE A 54 1.98 4.91 7.26
CA PHE A 54 1.49 3.65 7.79
C PHE A 54 1.90 2.47 6.93
N THR A 55 1.88 1.28 7.50
CA THR A 55 2.21 0.03 6.81
C THR A 55 1.06 -0.95 6.95
N ILE A 56 0.64 -1.55 5.84
CA ILE A 56 -0.50 -2.47 5.79
C ILE A 56 -0.11 -3.77 5.08
N GLY A 57 -0.52 -4.91 5.65
CA GLY A 57 -0.38 -6.23 5.04
C GLY A 57 -1.61 -6.62 4.23
N VAL A 58 -1.49 -7.61 3.36
CA VAL A 58 -2.61 -8.10 2.55
C VAL A 58 -3.70 -8.68 3.46
N GLY A 59 -4.94 -8.20 3.30
CA GLY A 59 -6.09 -8.64 4.08
C GLY A 59 -6.22 -8.02 5.46
N ALA A 60 -5.26 -7.22 5.92
CA ALA A 60 -5.36 -6.48 7.18
C ALA A 60 -6.02 -5.11 6.93
N PRO A 61 -7.22 -4.83 7.45
CA PRO A 61 -7.80 -3.49 7.36
C PRO A 61 -7.05 -2.54 8.31
N LEU A 62 -6.80 -1.32 7.86
CA LEU A 62 -6.26 -0.24 8.68
C LEU A 62 -7.26 0.92 8.70
N GLU A 63 -7.68 1.30 9.91
CA GLU A 63 -8.51 2.48 10.11
C GLU A 63 -7.61 3.70 10.35
N PHE A 64 -7.89 4.79 9.64
CA PHE A 64 -7.14 6.03 9.73
C PHE A 64 -8.09 7.21 9.75
N GLU A 65 -7.93 8.10 10.73
CA GLU A 65 -8.74 9.30 10.85
C GLU A 65 -8.03 10.48 10.17
N VAL A 66 -8.67 11.07 9.16
CA VAL A 66 -8.23 12.31 8.50
C VAL A 66 -9.29 13.36 8.76
N ASN A 67 -8.92 14.48 9.39
CA ASN A 67 -9.84 15.60 9.63
C ASN A 67 -11.15 15.19 10.33
N GLN A 68 -11.07 14.33 11.36
CA GLN A 68 -12.24 13.79 12.09
C GLN A 68 -13.14 12.85 11.26
N GLN A 69 -12.69 12.41 10.10
CA GLN A 69 -13.37 11.45 9.25
C GLN A 69 -12.60 10.13 9.20
N LEU A 70 -13.29 9.02 9.46
CA LEU A 70 -12.68 7.71 9.56
C LEU A 70 -12.66 7.02 8.19
N PHE A 71 -11.47 6.70 7.71
CA PHE A 71 -11.25 5.93 6.49
C PHE A 71 -10.70 4.56 6.83
N VAL A 72 -11.21 3.53 6.16
CA VAL A 72 -10.75 2.15 6.30
C VAL A 72 -10.05 1.76 5.00
N PHE A 73 -8.74 1.57 5.09
CA PHE A 73 -7.90 1.09 4.01
C PHE A 73 -7.77 -0.41 4.11
N THR A 74 -8.06 -1.14 3.03
CA THR A 74 -7.89 -2.59 2.97
C THR A 74 -7.07 -2.96 1.75
N LEU A 75 -5.89 -3.53 1.98
CA LEU A 75 -5.04 -4.04 0.90
C LEU A 75 -5.58 -5.41 0.46
N LYS A 76 -6.27 -5.44 -0.69
CA LYS A 76 -6.89 -6.68 -1.22
C LYS A 76 -5.88 -7.59 -1.89
N ALA A 77 -4.96 -7.02 -2.66
CA ALA A 77 -4.01 -7.79 -3.45
C ALA A 77 -2.74 -6.99 -3.75
N VAL A 78 -1.63 -7.71 -3.93
CA VAL A 78 -0.35 -7.17 -4.39
C VAL A 78 0.17 -8.09 -5.48
N THR A 79 0.33 -7.56 -6.69
CA THR A 79 0.90 -8.26 -7.84
C THR A 79 2.31 -7.75 -8.12
N PRO A 80 3.26 -8.62 -8.54
CA PRO A 80 3.09 -10.06 -8.77
C PRO A 80 2.93 -10.87 -7.47
N ASP A 81 2.19 -12.00 -7.56
CA ASP A 81 1.97 -12.93 -6.45
C ASP A 81 2.06 -14.40 -6.94
N PRO A 82 3.07 -15.18 -6.53
CA PRO A 82 4.34 -14.76 -5.94
C PRO A 82 5.25 -14.05 -6.96
N PRO A 83 6.22 -13.23 -6.52
CA PRO A 83 7.17 -12.60 -7.44
C PRO A 83 8.01 -13.66 -8.20
N PRO A 84 8.30 -13.50 -9.50
CA PRO A 84 9.17 -14.43 -10.25
C PRO A 84 10.67 -14.37 -9.85
N GLY A 85 11.04 -13.63 -8.80
CA GLY A 85 12.42 -13.39 -8.38
C GLY A 85 12.60 -11.98 -7.81
N ASP A 86 13.77 -11.39 -8.02
CA ASP A 86 14.03 -9.97 -7.74
C ASP A 86 13.22 -9.06 -8.68
N VAL A 87 12.00 -8.73 -8.26
CA VAL A 87 11.12 -7.80 -8.97
C VAL A 87 11.43 -6.38 -8.53
N LYS A 88 11.67 -5.47 -9.49
CA LYS A 88 11.83 -4.05 -9.19
C LYS A 88 10.58 -3.52 -8.50
N LYS A 89 10.75 -2.76 -7.41
CA LYS A 89 9.67 -2.14 -6.62
C LYS A 89 8.63 -1.39 -7.48
N SER A 90 9.05 -0.73 -8.56
CA SER A 90 8.17 -0.02 -9.49
C SER A 90 7.24 -0.90 -10.34
N THR A 91 7.43 -2.22 -10.32
CA THR A 91 6.59 -3.19 -11.06
C THR A 91 5.40 -3.65 -10.22
N TYR A 92 5.47 -3.44 -8.90
CA TYR A 92 4.42 -3.84 -8.00
C TYR A 92 3.14 -3.05 -8.28
N LYS A 93 2.03 -3.76 -8.41
CA LYS A 93 0.71 -3.16 -8.46
C LYS A 93 -0.09 -3.63 -7.27
N ILE A 94 -0.72 -2.70 -6.60
CA ILE A 94 -1.54 -2.94 -5.42
C ILE A 94 -3.01 -2.70 -5.76
N THR A 95 -3.89 -3.47 -5.12
CA THR A 95 -5.32 -3.21 -5.11
C THR A 95 -5.69 -2.78 -3.71
N LEU A 96 -5.94 -1.48 -3.54
CA LEU A 96 -6.34 -0.87 -2.28
C LEU A 96 -7.82 -0.51 -2.35
N GLU A 97 -8.58 -1.02 -1.38
CA GLU A 97 -9.97 -0.63 -1.17
C GLU A 97 -10.03 0.42 -0.06
N VAL A 98 -10.75 1.51 -0.29
CA VAL A 98 -10.92 2.59 0.68
C VAL A 98 -12.40 2.78 0.93
N ALA A 99 -12.81 2.58 2.19
CA ALA A 99 -14.18 2.79 2.63
C ALA A 99 -14.21 3.94 3.64
N GLN A 100 -15.13 4.88 3.45
CA GLN A 100 -15.42 5.92 4.44
C GLN A 100 -16.49 5.39 5.42
N LYS A 101 -16.27 5.60 6.72
CA LYS A 101 -17.26 5.32 7.77
C LYS A 101 -17.96 6.59 8.25
#